data_AF-A0A1Y1K5P1-F1
#
_entry.id   AF-A0A1Y1K5P1-F1
#
_cell.length_a   1.000
_cell.length_b   1.000
_cell.length_c   1.000
_cell.angle_alpha   90.00
_cell.angle_beta   90.00
_cell.angle_gamma   90.00
#
_symmetry.space_group_name_H-M   'P 1'
#
loop_
_entity.id
_entity.type
_entity.pdbx_description
1 polymer ?
#
loop_
_entity_poly.entity_id
_entity_poly.type
_entity_poly.pdbx_seq_one_letter_code
_entity_poly.pdbx_strand_id
1 'polypeptide(L)'
;VRKRDATESVGLILSKNGKPDVVEYSEIDKATAEAEDPKHPGVLKFRAANIVNHYYSFRFLESIPQWAHKLPHHIARKKIPYADTKSGETVKPETPNGIKLEQFVFDVFPMLPLNKFACMEVRREDEFSPLKNAR
;
A
#
# COMPACT_ATOMS: atom_id res chain seq x y z
N VAL A 1 -5.88 -9.74 -5.07
CA VAL A 1 -6.20 -11.13 -4.63
C VAL A 1 -7.13 -11.09 -3.43
N ARG A 2 -7.78 -12.21 -3.09
CA ARG A 2 -8.60 -12.28 -1.87
C ARG A 2 -7.73 -12.35 -0.61
N LYS A 3 -7.96 -11.44 0.35
CA LYS A 3 -7.47 -11.52 1.74
C LYS A 3 -8.20 -12.67 2.44
N ARG A 4 -7.48 -13.59 3.08
CA ARG A 4 -8.08 -14.81 3.68
C ARG A 4 -8.18 -14.75 5.20
N ASP A 5 -7.33 -13.95 5.84
CA ASP A 5 -7.25 -13.80 7.29
C ASP A 5 -7.28 -12.32 7.65
N ALA A 6 -8.06 -11.94 8.66
CA ALA A 6 -8.18 -10.55 9.11
C ALA A 6 -6.83 -9.92 9.50
N THR A 7 -5.89 -10.75 9.98
CA THR A 7 -4.54 -10.37 10.41
C THR A 7 -3.51 -10.29 9.28
N GLU A 8 -3.87 -10.69 8.06
CA GLU A 8 -2.97 -10.62 6.90
C GLU A 8 -2.52 -9.16 6.67
N SER A 9 -1.21 -8.92 6.74
CA SER A 9 -0.58 -7.60 6.63
C SER A 9 -0.47 -7.14 5.17
N VAL A 10 -1.61 -6.78 4.59
CA VAL A 10 -1.74 -6.30 3.21
C VAL A 10 -2.61 -5.05 3.14
N GLY A 11 -2.25 -4.12 2.26
CA GLY A 11 -3.10 -2.98 1.92
C GLY A 11 -4.39 -3.44 1.24
N LEU A 12 -5.49 -2.74 1.51
CA LEU A 12 -6.83 -3.06 1.01
C LEU A 12 -7.32 -1.98 0.04
N ILE A 13 -7.71 -2.40 -1.17
CA ILE A 13 -8.39 -1.54 -2.14
C ILE A 13 -9.85 -1.38 -1.71
N LEU A 14 -10.31 -0.15 -1.54
CA LEU A 14 -11.66 0.16 -1.07
C LEU A 14 -12.15 1.52 -1.59
N SER A 15 -13.41 1.86 -1.27
CA SER A 15 -13.94 3.21 -1.48
C SER A 15 -13.88 3.98 -0.16
N LYS A 16 -13.08 5.05 -0.13
CA LYS A 16 -12.96 5.98 1.01
C LYS A 16 -13.52 7.32 0.58
N ASN A 17 -14.51 7.83 1.30
CA ASN A 17 -15.18 9.11 0.98
C ASN A 17 -15.67 9.21 -0.48
N GLY A 18 -16.16 8.09 -1.05
CA GLY A 18 -16.66 8.04 -2.42
C GLY A 18 -15.58 8.06 -3.51
N LYS A 19 -14.31 7.83 -3.15
CA LYS A 19 -13.17 7.73 -4.06
C LYS A 19 -12.47 6.37 -3.91
N PRO A 20 -11.91 5.81 -4.98
CA PRO A 20 -11.11 4.60 -4.86
C PRO A 20 -9.80 4.92 -4.14
N ASP A 21 -9.39 4.05 -3.22
CA ASP A 21 -8.22 4.28 -2.38
C ASP A 21 -7.59 2.95 -1.96
N VAL A 22 -6.38 3.01 -1.41
CA VAL A 22 -5.72 1.91 -0.69
C VAL A 22 -5.51 2.33 0.74
N VAL A 23 -5.96 1.50 1.68
CA VAL A 23 -5.68 1.69 3.10
C VAL A 23 -4.74 0.59 3.56
N GLU A 24 -3.61 0.99 4.16
CA GLU A 24 -2.64 0.05 4.70
C GLU A 24 -3.17 -0.66 5.96
N TYR A 25 -2.73 -1.89 6.20
CA TYR A 25 -3.23 -2.69 7.32
C TYR A 25 -3.00 -2.02 8.70
N SER A 26 -1.96 -1.18 8.82
CA SER A 26 -1.66 -0.42 10.02
C SER A 26 -2.64 0.73 10.30
N GLU A 27 -3.49 1.07 9.33
CA GLU A 27 -4.46 2.18 9.40
C GLU A 27 -5.91 1.71 9.59
N ILE A 28 -6.13 0.39 9.64
CA ILE A 28 -7.47 -0.21 9.73
C ILE A 28 -7.71 -0.69 11.15
N ASP A 29 -8.87 -0.35 11.73
CA ASP A 29 -9.26 -0.84 13.04
C ASP A 29 -9.66 -2.33 12.98
N LYS A 30 -9.58 -3.00 14.14
CA LYS A 30 -9.86 -4.44 14.26
C LYS A 30 -11.27 -4.80 13.78
N ALA A 31 -12.28 -4.01 14.12
CA ALA A 31 -13.66 -4.32 13.75
C ALA A 31 -13.87 -4.25 12.24
N THR A 32 -13.25 -3.28 11.57
CA THR A 32 -13.24 -3.18 10.10
C THR A 32 -12.47 -4.34 9.47
N ALA A 33 -11.33 -4.74 10.02
CA ALA A 33 -10.52 -5.84 9.50
C ALA A 33 -11.21 -7.22 9.63
N GLU A 34 -12.00 -7.42 10.68
CA GLU A 34 -12.73 -8.66 10.98
C GLU A 34 -14.17 -8.67 10.41
N ALA A 35 -14.64 -7.56 9.84
CA ALA A 35 -16.00 -7.47 9.31
C ALA A 35 -16.25 -8.50 8.20
N GLU A 36 -17.34 -9.24 8.31
CA GLU A 36 -17.78 -10.23 7.31
C GLU A 36 -18.72 -9.63 6.26
N ASP A 37 -18.70 -10.23 5.07
CA ASP A 37 -19.61 -9.91 3.98
C ASP A 37 -21.01 -10.46 4.31
N PRO A 38 -22.03 -9.60 4.46
CA PRO A 38 -23.37 -10.05 4.85
C PRO A 38 -24.03 -10.97 3.82
N LYS A 39 -23.54 -11.00 2.57
CA LYS A 39 -24.04 -11.89 1.51
C LYS A 39 -23.28 -13.21 1.43
N HIS A 40 -22.10 -13.29 2.04
CA HIS A 40 -21.20 -14.43 1.94
C HIS A 40 -20.57 -14.71 3.31
N PRO A 41 -21.24 -15.49 4.18
CA PRO A 41 -20.72 -15.84 5.50
C PRO A 41 -19.32 -16.45 5.44
N GLY A 42 -18.44 -16.09 6.38
CA GLY A 42 -17.05 -16.55 6.41
C GLY A 42 -16.13 -15.91 5.36
N VAL A 43 -16.61 -14.89 4.63
CA VAL A 43 -15.80 -14.08 3.71
C VAL A 43 -15.66 -12.67 4.29
N LEU A 44 -14.43 -12.16 4.39
CA LEU A 44 -14.21 -10.79 4.84
C LEU A 44 -14.88 -9.78 3.89
N LYS A 45 -15.55 -8.79 4.46
CA LYS A 45 -16.14 -7.65 3.73
C LYS A 45 -15.06 -6.87 2.99
N PHE A 46 -13.97 -6.56 3.68
CA PHE A 46 -12.81 -5.86 3.12
C PHE A 46 -11.72 -6.88 2.78
N ARG A 47 -11.77 -7.38 1.54
CA ARG A 47 -10.96 -8.53 1.09
C ARG A 47 -10.12 -8.27 -0.16
N ALA A 48 -10.23 -7.11 -0.78
CA ALA A 48 -9.50 -6.79 -2.00
C ALA A 48 -8.04 -6.41 -1.67
N ALA A 49 -7.20 -7.42 -1.44
CA ALA A 49 -5.79 -7.23 -1.11
C ALA A 49 -5.02 -6.70 -2.33
N ASN A 50 -4.34 -5.58 -2.13
CA ASN A 50 -3.46 -4.94 -3.10
C ASN A 50 -2.21 -5.79 -3.31
N ILE A 51 -1.96 -6.17 -4.57
CA ILE A 51 -0.77 -6.93 -4.97
C ILE A 51 0.19 -6.10 -5.83
N VAL A 52 -0.03 -4.78 -5.89
CA VAL A 52 0.76 -3.83 -6.70
C VAL A 52 0.80 -4.23 -8.19
N ASN A 53 -0.34 -4.70 -8.70
CA ASN A 53 -0.56 -4.98 -10.12
C ASN A 53 -1.68 -4.05 -10.61
N HIS A 54 -1.33 -3.07 -11.43
CA HIS A 54 -2.20 -1.96 -11.81
C HIS A 54 -2.23 -1.78 -13.33
N TYR A 55 -3.40 -1.42 -13.85
CA TYR A 55 -3.61 -1.07 -15.25
C TYR A 55 -3.83 0.43 -15.39
N TYR A 56 -3.11 1.06 -16.32
CA TYR A 56 -3.26 2.48 -16.62
C TYR A 56 -3.50 2.70 -18.11
N SER A 57 -4.45 3.57 -18.45
CA SER A 57 -4.53 4.09 -19.81
C SER A 57 -3.37 5.04 -20.09
N PHE A 58 -2.86 5.05 -21.32
CA PHE A 58 -1.79 5.98 -21.72
C PHE A 58 -2.12 7.45 -21.41
N ARG A 59 -3.35 7.89 -21.70
CA ARG A 59 -3.82 9.26 -21.43
C ARG A 59 -3.76 9.65 -19.96
N PHE A 60 -3.97 8.70 -19.05
CA PHE A 60 -3.81 8.98 -17.62
C PHE A 60 -2.34 9.24 -17.28
N LEU A 61 -1.41 8.46 -17.84
CA LEU A 61 0.02 8.64 -17.61
C LEU A 61 0.55 9.96 -18.20
N GLU A 62 0.01 10.44 -19.32
CA GLU A 62 0.37 11.76 -19.88
C GLU A 62 0.09 12.91 -18.90
N SER A 63 -0.83 12.72 -17.94
CA SER A 63 -1.16 13.74 -16.94
C SER A 63 -0.19 13.78 -15.74
N ILE A 64 0.78 12.86 -15.64
CA ILE A 64 1.75 12.75 -14.53
C ILE A 64 2.35 14.10 -14.08
N PRO A 65 2.83 14.99 -15.00
CA PRO A 65 3.41 16.27 -14.60
C PRO A 65 2.49 17.16 -13.76
N GLN A 66 1.16 16.99 -13.89
CA GLN A 66 0.15 17.81 -13.21
C GLN A 66 -0.03 17.43 -11.73
N TRP A 67 0.35 16.21 -11.33
CA TRP A 67 0.01 15.67 -10.01
C TRP A 67 1.12 14.89 -9.28
N ALA A 68 2.15 14.36 -9.96
CA ALA A 68 3.14 13.50 -9.31
C ALA A 68 3.89 14.19 -8.15
N HIS A 69 4.19 15.48 -8.31
CA HIS A 69 4.82 16.30 -7.27
C HIS A 69 3.91 16.60 -6.07
N LYS A 70 2.60 16.34 -6.18
CA LYS A 70 1.61 16.54 -5.12
C LYS A 70 1.33 15.26 -4.32
N LEU A 71 1.88 14.12 -4.73
CA LEU A 71 1.69 12.87 -4.01
C LEU A 71 2.31 12.94 -2.63
N PRO A 72 1.62 12.41 -1.60
CA PRO A 72 2.09 12.49 -0.22
C PRO A 72 3.41 11.73 -0.05
N HIS A 73 4.25 12.24 0.85
CA HIS A 73 5.41 11.51 1.33
C HIS A 73 5.06 10.76 2.61
N HIS A 74 5.19 9.44 2.56
CA HIS A 74 5.09 8.55 3.71
C HIS A 74 6.42 8.52 4.47
N ILE A 75 6.35 8.55 5.80
CA ILE A 75 7.52 8.62 6.67
C ILE A 75 7.89 7.22 7.16
N ALA A 76 9.07 6.76 6.77
CA ALA A 76 9.64 5.53 7.29
C ALA A 76 10.83 5.84 8.21
N ARG A 77 10.69 5.58 9.52
CA ARG A 77 11.79 5.70 10.48
C ARG A 77 12.79 4.56 10.27
N LYS A 78 14.07 4.88 10.04
CA LYS A 78 15.10 3.89 9.71
C LYS A 78 16.36 4.10 10.56
N LYS A 79 17.10 3.01 10.73
CA LYS A 79 18.50 3.00 11.19
C LYS A 79 19.37 3.27 9.96
N ILE A 80 19.81 4.50 9.80
CA ILE A 80 20.56 4.97 8.62
C ILE A 80 22.04 5.05 9.01
N PRO A 81 22.91 4.17 8.50
CA PRO A 81 24.35 4.28 8.71
C PRO A 81 24.84 5.65 8.25
N TYR A 82 25.70 6.29 9.05
CA TYR A 82 26.21 7.63 8.79
C TYR A 82 27.69 7.72 9.14
N ALA A 83 28.39 8.71 8.59
CA ALA A 83 29.77 8.99 8.95
C ALA A 83 29.83 9.87 10.21
N ASP A 84 30.57 9.45 11.22
CA ASP A 84 30.85 10.28 12.39
C ASP A 84 31.80 11.43 12.00
N THR A 85 31.40 12.66 12.27
CA THR A 85 32.13 13.84 11.81
C THR A 85 33.43 14.10 12.57
N LYS A 86 33.66 13.42 13.70
CA LYS A 86 34.88 13.57 14.51
C LYS A 86 35.90 12.49 14.18
N SER A 87 35.48 11.23 14.12
CA SER A 87 36.38 10.11 13.82
C SER A 87 36.51 9.81 12.32
N GLY A 88 35.51 10.20 11.51
CA GLY A 88 35.42 9.82 10.10
C GLY A 88 34.92 8.39 9.87
N GLU A 89 34.61 7.64 10.93
CA GLU A 89 34.18 6.24 10.83
C GLU A 89 32.69 6.10 10.51
N THR A 90 32.30 4.97 9.91
CA THR A 90 30.88 4.67 9.66
C THR A 90 30.23 4.09 10.92
N VAL A 91 29.22 4.78 11.44
CA VAL A 91 28.41 4.32 12.57
C VAL A 91 27.16 3.60 12.06
N LYS A 92 26.91 2.40 12.59
CA LYS A 92 25.64 1.68 12.41
C LYS A 92 24.77 1.88 13.67
N PRO A 93 23.73 2.71 13.61
CA PRO A 93 22.97 3.08 14.80
C PRO A 93 22.09 1.94 15.30
N GLU A 94 21.93 1.83 16.63
CA GLU A 94 21.10 0.80 17.26
C GLU A 94 19.61 1.18 17.30
N THR A 95 19.30 2.47 17.30
CA THR A 95 17.93 3.02 17.26
C THR A 95 17.72 3.85 15.98
N PRO A 96 16.46 4.06 15.52
CA PRO A 96 16.21 4.90 14.36
C PRO A 96 16.73 6.33 14.56
N ASN A 97 17.62 6.78 13.68
CA ASN A 97 18.28 8.09 13.72
C ASN A 97 17.86 9.01 12.57
N GLY A 98 16.97 8.56 11.69
CA GLY A 98 16.49 9.36 10.58
C GLY A 98 15.21 8.83 9.95
N ILE A 99 14.74 9.56 8.94
CA ILE A 99 13.54 9.24 8.17
C ILE A 99 13.88 9.05 6.69
N LYS A 100 13.18 8.14 6.04
CA LYS A 100 13.09 8.06 4.58
C LYS A 100 11.69 8.52 4.17
N LEU A 101 11.63 9.30 3.09
CA LEU A 101 10.40 9.74 2.48
C LEU A 101 10.13 8.85 1.26
N GLU A 102 8.95 8.24 1.20
CA GLU A 102 8.54 7.34 0.14
C GLU A 102 7.19 7.83 -0.43
N GLN A 103 7.01 7.78 -1.74
CA GLN A 103 5.70 7.99 -2.38
C GLN A 103 5.18 6.62 -2.83
N PHE A 104 3.89 6.34 -2.66
CA PHE A 104 3.32 5.07 -3.09
C PHE A 104 2.59 5.20 -4.42
N VAL A 105 2.80 4.22 -5.31
CA VAL A 105 2.25 4.22 -6.68
C VAL A 105 0.71 4.23 -6.71
N PHE A 106 0.07 3.72 -5.66
CA PHE A 106 -1.39 3.65 -5.53
C PHE A 106 -2.01 4.90 -4.91
N ASP A 107 -1.23 5.85 -4.39
CA ASP A 107 -1.75 7.12 -3.83
C ASP A 107 -2.40 8.01 -4.90
N VAL A 108 -2.30 7.63 -6.17
CA VAL A 108 -2.96 8.28 -7.30
C VAL A 108 -4.44 7.89 -7.42
N PHE A 109 -4.89 6.81 -6.78
CA PHE A 109 -6.25 6.28 -6.97
C PHE A 109 -7.34 7.31 -6.62
N PRO A 110 -7.26 8.09 -5.53
CA PRO A 110 -8.30 9.06 -5.18
C PRO A 110 -8.50 10.18 -6.22
N MET A 111 -7.54 10.37 -7.13
CA MET A 111 -7.65 11.32 -8.24
C MET A 111 -8.67 10.88 -9.31
N LEU A 112 -8.97 9.58 -9.38
CA LEU A 112 -9.91 9.02 -10.34
C LEU A 112 -11.36 9.11 -9.81
N PRO A 113 -12.35 9.37 -10.68
CA PRO A 113 -13.75 9.12 -10.34
C PRO A 113 -14.00 7.59 -10.30
N LEU A 114 -14.89 7.13 -9.42
CA LEU A 114 -15.19 5.70 -9.24
C LEU A 114 -15.61 5.00 -10.54
N ASN A 115 -16.34 5.69 -11.42
CA ASN A 115 -16.78 5.14 -12.71
C ASN A 115 -15.64 4.97 -13.75
N LYS A 116 -14.40 5.37 -13.41
CA LYS A 116 -13.19 5.15 -14.21
C LYS A 116 -12.15 4.29 -13.48
N PHE A 117 -12.53 3.71 -12.34
CA PHE A 117 -11.70 2.77 -11.58
C PHE A 117 -12.33 1.39 -11.61
N ALA A 118 -11.50 0.36 -11.76
CA ALA A 118 -11.92 -1.02 -11.71
C ALA A 118 -10.95 -1.82 -10.83
N CYS A 119 -11.48 -2.82 -10.13
CA CYS A 119 -10.69 -3.75 -9.33
C CYS A 119 -11.05 -5.18 -9.75
N MET A 120 -10.05 -5.95 -10.17
CA MET A 120 -10.21 -7.35 -10.60
C MET A 120 -9.64 -8.28 -9.54
N GLU A 121 -10.48 -9.12 -8.94
CA GLU A 121 -10.02 -10.20 -8.08
C GLU A 121 -9.49 -11.35 -8.94
N VAL A 122 -8.32 -11.88 -8.58
CA VAL A 122 -7.69 -13.05 -9.22
C VAL A 122 -7.35 -14.12 -8.18
N ARG A 123 -7.12 -15.35 -8.64
CA ARG A 123 -6.69 -16.48 -7.81
C ARG A 123 -5.24 -16.27 -7.36
N ARG A 124 -4.96 -16.48 -6.07
CA ARG A 124 -3.64 -16.17 -5.50
C ARG A 124 -2.59 -17.16 -6.00
N GLU A 125 -2.95 -18.43 -6.02
CA GLU A 125 -2.15 -19.56 -6.45
C GLU A 125 -1.64 -19.45 -7.90
N ASP A 126 -2.37 -18.73 -8.75
CA ASP A 126 -2.02 -18.55 -10.16
C ASP A 126 -1.21 -17.26 -10.41
N GLU A 127 -1.50 -16.18 -9.65
CA GLU A 127 -1.09 -14.81 -10.02
C GLU A 127 -0.25 -14.08 -8.95
N PHE A 128 -0.06 -14.65 -7.75
CA PHE A 128 0.63 -13.94 -6.67
C PHE A 128 1.39 -14.83 -5.68
N SER A 129 2.72 -14.84 -5.82
CA SER A 129 3.67 -15.46 -4.88
C SER A 129 4.89 -14.54 -4.69
N PRO A 130 4.81 -13.52 -3.82
CA PRO A 130 5.85 -12.51 -3.70
C PRO A 130 7.08 -13.06 -2.95
N LEU A 131 8.28 -12.83 -3.49
CA LEU A 131 9.54 -13.10 -2.80
C LEU A 131 9.99 -11.85 -2.02
N LYS A 132 9.97 -11.90 -0.68
CA LYS A 132 10.25 -10.73 0.18
C LYS A 132 11.31 -10.95 1.25
N ASN A 133 11.40 -12.16 1.79
CA ASN A 133 12.24 -12.46 2.94
C ASN A 133 13.41 -13.35 2.52
N ALA A 134 14.59 -13.05 3.07
CA ALA A 134 15.66 -14.05 3.14
C ALA A 134 15.23 -15.18 4.11
N ARG A 135 15.90 -16.33 4.00
CA ARG A 135 15.66 -17.48 4.87
C ARG A 135 15.99 -17.17 6.33
#